data_AF-A0AA96E362-F1
#
_entry.id   AF-A0AA96E362-F1
#
_cell.length_a   1.000
_cell.length_b   1.000
_cell.length_c   1.000
_cell.angle_alpha   90.00
_cell.angle_beta   90.00
_cell.angle_gamma   90.00
#
_symmetry.space_group_name_H-M   'P 1'
#
loop_
_entity.id
_entity.type
_entity.pdbx_description
1 polymer ?
#
loop_
_entity_poly.entity_id
_entity_poly.type
_entity_poly.pdbx_seq_one_letter_code
_entity_poly.pdbx_strand_id
1 'polypeptide(L)'
;MKYHTNIDTIGIQIDASTIEEQNMIRFMLCRAIQEHNNVYIKWNKFLREEEILFNSSKIGSIKLGIIPLVDSYTKLRYLKYYIVLKFAGLKRYNSNLDNLSYSCLLTACKVLNTFNEPFKLTEIDICLDMHTDIQSTLAICTRKLPRTEYHPLTTSFYKGNTYYLEKYDKYNYKNISQRSYLYNKAEKEGLSFPLTRFELKLQKPFFFKEDFQFERIEKAIKSYTVMYFTNMNEKNMIIDKYNSYSRVAIRDINKMGLEKYMIVSDISKIIDFIKILKTVRFY
;
A
#
# COMPACT_ATOMS: atom_id res chain seq x y z
N MET A 1 -18.78 -12.96 10.14
CA MET A 1 -18.00 -12.89 8.88
C MET A 1 -16.51 -12.93 9.21
N LYS A 2 -15.69 -13.72 8.52
CA LYS A 2 -14.23 -13.81 8.77
C LYS A 2 -13.50 -12.73 7.96
N TYR A 3 -12.63 -11.95 8.61
CA TYR A 3 -11.80 -10.94 7.95
C TYR A 3 -10.39 -10.85 8.54
N HIS A 4 -9.48 -10.27 7.77
CA HIS A 4 -8.09 -10.07 8.16
C HIS A 4 -7.54 -8.74 7.62
N THR A 5 -6.86 -7.98 8.48
CA THR A 5 -6.02 -6.86 8.04
C THR A 5 -4.65 -7.39 7.62
N ASN A 6 -4.14 -6.95 6.47
CA ASN A 6 -2.88 -7.37 5.88
C ASN A 6 -2.16 -6.18 5.22
N ILE A 7 -0.91 -6.39 4.82
CA ILE A 7 -0.15 -5.47 3.96
C ILE A 7 0.12 -6.21 2.66
N ASP A 8 -0.17 -5.58 1.52
CA ASP A 8 0.03 -6.18 0.19
C ASP A 8 1.26 -5.62 -0.52
N THR A 9 1.61 -4.37 -0.27
CA THR A 9 2.76 -3.72 -0.90
C THR A 9 3.56 -2.92 0.11
N ILE A 10 4.88 -2.99 0.01
CA ILE A 10 5.83 -2.11 0.69
C ILE A 10 6.79 -1.51 -0.33
N GLY A 11 6.96 -0.20 -0.26
CA GLY A 11 8.03 0.54 -0.92
C GLY A 11 8.96 1.17 0.11
N ILE A 12 10.27 0.98 -0.03
CA ILE A 12 11.29 1.65 0.78
C ILE A 12 12.29 2.37 -0.11
N GLN A 13 12.78 3.51 0.37
CA GLN A 13 13.81 4.29 -0.29
C GLN A 13 15.02 4.43 0.62
N ILE A 14 16.19 4.18 0.06
CA ILE A 14 17.50 4.38 0.66
C ILE A 14 18.13 5.57 -0.06
N ASP A 15 18.53 6.59 0.68
CA ASP A 15 19.23 7.75 0.12
C ASP A 15 20.73 7.48 0.12
N ALA A 16 21.43 7.89 -0.93
CA ALA A 16 22.89 7.78 -1.05
C ALA A 16 23.48 9.15 -1.43
N SER A 17 24.67 9.42 -0.90
CA SER A 17 25.40 10.67 -1.09
C SER A 17 26.10 10.69 -2.45
N THR A 18 26.59 9.54 -2.92
CA THR A 18 27.28 9.41 -4.20
C THR A 18 26.76 8.26 -5.06
N ILE A 19 27.18 8.22 -6.32
CA ILE A 19 26.86 7.12 -7.23
C ILE A 19 27.59 5.82 -6.84
N GLU A 20 28.79 5.93 -6.27
CA GLU A 20 29.56 4.79 -5.76
C GLU A 20 28.84 4.14 -4.58
N GLU A 21 28.39 4.94 -3.61
CA GLU A 21 27.60 4.49 -2.47
C GLU A 21 26.28 3.85 -2.92
N GLN A 22 25.55 4.48 -3.85
CA GLN A 22 24.34 3.92 -4.45
C GLN A 22 24.61 2.53 -5.07
N ASN A 23 25.71 2.38 -5.82
CA ASN A 23 26.04 1.11 -6.46
C ASN A 23 26.48 0.05 -5.44
N MET A 24 27.18 0.44 -4.38
CA MET A 24 27.58 -0.45 -3.28
C MET A 24 26.35 -1.00 -2.55
N ILE A 25 25.43 -0.12 -2.12
CA ILE A 25 24.20 -0.54 -1.43
C ILE A 25 23.34 -1.42 -2.35
N ARG A 26 23.21 -1.07 -3.64
CA ARG A 26 22.53 -1.92 -4.63
C ARG A 26 23.15 -3.30 -4.69
N PHE A 27 24.49 -3.38 -4.82
CA PHE A 27 25.19 -4.65 -4.92
C PHE A 27 24.96 -5.52 -3.68
N MET A 28 25.06 -4.94 -2.48
CA MET A 28 24.79 -5.63 -1.23
C MET A 28 23.36 -6.17 -1.15
N LEU A 29 22.37 -5.35 -1.52
CA LEU A 29 20.97 -5.74 -1.54
C LEU A 29 20.71 -6.88 -2.53
N CYS A 30 21.18 -6.76 -3.77
CA CYS A 30 21.01 -7.80 -4.78
C CYS A 30 21.62 -9.13 -4.32
N ARG A 31 22.86 -9.08 -3.84
CA ARG A 31 23.60 -10.26 -3.39
C ARG A 31 22.88 -10.96 -2.24
N ALA A 32 22.54 -10.23 -1.17
CA ALA A 32 21.87 -10.81 -0.02
C ALA A 32 20.49 -11.38 -0.38
N ILE A 33 19.71 -10.68 -1.21
CA ILE A 33 18.40 -11.17 -1.66
C ILE A 33 18.56 -12.50 -2.40
N GLN A 34 19.53 -12.62 -3.32
CA GLN A 34 19.76 -13.85 -4.09
C GLN A 34 20.39 -14.99 -3.29
N GLU A 35 21.27 -14.69 -2.33
CA GLU A 35 21.94 -15.72 -1.52
C GLU A 35 21.01 -16.29 -0.43
N HIS A 36 20.17 -15.45 0.20
CA HIS A 36 19.26 -15.88 1.26
C HIS A 36 17.89 -16.32 0.76
N ASN A 37 17.54 -16.01 -0.49
CA ASN A 37 16.26 -16.38 -1.08
C ASN A 37 16.54 -16.99 -2.44
N ASN A 38 15.91 -18.12 -2.76
CA ASN A 38 16.08 -18.82 -4.03
C ASN A 38 15.39 -18.05 -5.17
N VAL A 39 15.91 -16.87 -5.51
CA VAL A 39 15.36 -15.91 -6.48
C VAL A 39 16.48 -15.43 -7.39
N TYR A 40 16.11 -14.99 -8.58
CA TYR A 40 17.05 -14.37 -9.50
C TYR A 40 16.66 -12.92 -9.78
N ILE A 41 17.67 -12.09 -10.00
CA ILE A 41 17.49 -10.66 -10.28
C ILE A 41 17.84 -10.42 -11.74
N LYS A 42 16.95 -9.73 -12.46
CA LYS A 42 17.11 -9.44 -13.90
C LYS A 42 16.83 -7.98 -14.20
N TRP A 43 17.69 -7.34 -14.98
CA TRP A 43 17.45 -5.99 -15.47
C TRP A 43 16.30 -5.95 -16.49
N ASN A 44 15.31 -5.09 -16.23
CA ASN A 44 14.24 -4.76 -17.15
C ASN A 44 14.53 -3.42 -17.84
N LYS A 45 14.89 -3.48 -19.12
CA LYS A 45 15.26 -2.29 -19.92
C LYS A 45 14.10 -1.29 -20.08
N PHE A 46 12.86 -1.76 -20.12
CA PHE A 46 11.68 -0.92 -20.33
C PHE A 46 11.31 -0.13 -19.07
N LEU A 47 11.29 -0.81 -17.93
CA LEU A 47 10.96 -0.20 -16.64
C LEU A 47 12.16 0.53 -16.02
N ARG A 48 13.37 0.27 -16.52
CA ARG A 48 14.65 0.75 -16.01
C ARG A 48 14.82 0.42 -14.52
N GLU A 49 14.57 -0.83 -14.18
CA GLU A 49 14.70 -1.38 -12.83
C GLU A 49 15.15 -2.83 -12.90
N GLU A 50 15.67 -3.35 -11.81
CA GLU A 50 15.94 -4.75 -11.62
C GLU A 50 14.70 -5.42 -11.05
N GLU A 51 14.29 -6.54 -11.64
CA GLU A 51 13.16 -7.34 -11.20
C GLU A 51 13.67 -8.52 -10.39
N ILE A 52 13.08 -8.72 -9.21
CA ILE A 52 13.30 -9.89 -8.37
C ILE A 52 12.23 -10.92 -8.76
N LEU A 53 12.67 -12.07 -9.25
CA LEU A 53 11.82 -13.06 -9.90
C LEU A 53 11.95 -14.44 -9.25
N PHE A 54 10.83 -15.15 -9.18
CA PHE A 54 10.74 -16.56 -8.84
C PHE A 54 9.82 -17.26 -9.83
N ASN A 55 10.32 -18.26 -10.57
CA ASN A 55 9.57 -18.98 -11.60
C ASN A 55 8.79 -18.03 -12.54
N SER A 56 9.47 -17.00 -13.07
CA SER A 56 8.89 -15.94 -13.92
C SER A 56 7.87 -15.00 -13.24
N SER A 57 7.53 -15.24 -11.97
CA SER A 57 6.67 -14.36 -11.19
C SER A 57 7.49 -13.24 -10.55
N LYS A 58 7.04 -11.99 -10.74
CA LYS A 58 7.66 -10.82 -10.11
C LYS A 58 7.23 -10.68 -8.66
N ILE A 59 8.19 -10.75 -7.75
CA ILE A 59 7.97 -10.60 -6.30
C ILE A 59 8.42 -9.22 -5.79
N GLY A 60 9.33 -8.56 -6.50
CA GLY A 60 9.74 -7.19 -6.19
C GLY A 60 10.58 -6.54 -7.27
N SER A 61 11.01 -5.31 -7.03
CA SER A 61 11.94 -4.59 -7.89
C SER A 61 12.89 -3.68 -7.12
N ILE A 62 14.02 -3.39 -7.75
CA ILE A 62 15.07 -2.49 -7.28
C ILE A 62 15.28 -1.44 -8.36
N LYS A 63 15.09 -0.17 -8.01
CA LYS A 63 15.21 0.95 -8.95
C LYS A 63 16.20 1.97 -8.44
N LEU A 64 17.15 2.33 -9.30
CA LEU A 64 18.08 3.43 -9.04
C LEU A 64 17.47 4.74 -9.49
N GLY A 65 17.70 5.79 -8.71
CA GLY A 65 17.21 7.12 -9.00
C GLY A 65 18.23 8.20 -8.70
N ILE A 66 18.08 9.32 -9.41
CA ILE A 66 18.88 10.53 -9.26
C ILE A 66 17.91 11.71 -9.28
N ILE A 67 18.07 12.64 -8.35
CA ILE A 67 17.33 13.90 -8.33
C ILE A 67 18.34 15.06 -8.25
N PRO A 68 18.32 16.01 -9.19
CA PRO A 68 19.07 17.25 -9.04
C PRO A 68 18.39 18.12 -7.99
N LEU A 69 19.17 18.61 -7.03
CA LEU A 69 18.75 19.51 -5.98
C LEU A 69 19.53 20.82 -6.05
N VAL A 70 18.95 21.85 -5.46
CA VAL A 70 19.58 23.16 -5.28
C VAL A 70 19.65 23.40 -3.79
N ASP A 71 20.85 23.64 -3.28
CA ASP A 71 21.02 24.03 -1.89
C ASP A 71 20.36 25.39 -1.64
N SER A 72 19.52 25.48 -0.61
CA SER A 72 18.71 26.67 -0.36
C SER A 72 19.55 27.90 -0.01
N TYR A 73 20.72 27.69 0.59
CA TYR A 73 21.60 28.74 1.10
C TYR A 73 22.65 29.16 0.06
N THR A 74 23.40 28.21 -0.47
CA THR A 74 24.52 28.42 -1.41
C THR A 74 24.07 28.52 -2.86
N LYS A 75 22.83 28.10 -3.18
CA LYS A 75 22.28 27.98 -4.55
C LYS A 75 23.07 27.03 -5.46
N LEU A 76 24.00 26.26 -4.90
CA LEU A 76 24.76 25.26 -5.64
C LEU A 76 23.88 24.08 -5.99
N ARG A 77 24.09 23.55 -7.20
CA ARG A 77 23.42 22.34 -7.67
C ARG A 77 24.22 21.13 -7.22
N TYR A 78 23.52 20.14 -6.68
CA TYR A 78 24.11 18.83 -6.38
C TYR A 78 23.13 17.72 -6.77
N LEU A 79 23.65 16.51 -6.97
CA LEU A 79 22.86 15.35 -7.29
C LEU A 79 22.62 14.53 -6.03
N LYS A 80 21.37 14.16 -5.79
CA LYS A 80 20.99 13.19 -4.76
C LYS A 80 20.69 11.84 -5.39
N TYR A 81 21.38 10.81 -4.93
CA TYR A 81 21.21 9.43 -5.39
C TYR A 81 20.29 8.69 -4.42
N TYR A 82 19.53 7.72 -4.94
CA TYR A 82 18.68 6.89 -4.09
C TYR A 82 18.35 5.56 -4.74
N ILE A 83 17.99 4.57 -3.91
CA ILE A 83 17.53 3.25 -4.33
C ILE A 83 16.10 3.10 -3.83
N VAL A 84 15.20 2.62 -4.68
CA VAL A 84 13.83 2.25 -4.30
C VAL A 84 13.69 0.75 -4.41
N LEU A 85 13.31 0.12 -3.31
CA LEU A 85 12.87 -1.27 -3.30
C LEU A 85 11.35 -1.29 -3.22
N LYS A 86 10.71 -2.12 -4.05
CA LYS A 86 9.27 -2.34 -4.02
C LYS A 86 8.97 -3.83 -3.97
N PHE A 87 8.23 -4.26 -2.96
CA PHE A 87 7.70 -5.62 -2.83
C PHE A 87 6.18 -5.53 -2.87
N ALA A 88 5.57 -6.09 -3.90
CA ALA A 88 4.12 -6.09 -4.10
C ALA A 88 3.57 -7.51 -4.05
N GLY A 89 2.28 -7.65 -3.75
CA GLY A 89 1.62 -8.94 -3.62
C GLY A 89 2.10 -9.76 -2.43
N LEU A 90 2.43 -9.11 -1.31
CA LEU A 90 2.72 -9.79 -0.04
C LEU A 90 1.54 -10.62 0.47
N LYS A 91 0.33 -10.41 -0.10
CA LYS A 91 -0.86 -11.21 0.19
C LYS A 91 -1.66 -11.56 -1.07
N ARG A 92 -1.12 -12.46 -1.91
CA ARG A 92 -1.78 -13.05 -3.10
C ARG A 92 -2.67 -14.25 -2.77
N TYR A 93 -2.54 -14.83 -1.57
CA TYR A 93 -3.14 -16.14 -1.24
C TYR A 93 -2.48 -17.31 -1.97
N ASN A 94 -1.22 -17.12 -2.37
CA ASN A 94 -0.31 -18.20 -2.76
C ASN A 94 0.79 -18.25 -1.69
N SER A 95 0.70 -19.21 -0.76
CA SER A 95 1.58 -19.29 0.41
C SER A 95 3.06 -19.27 0.05
N ASN A 96 3.45 -19.96 -1.03
CA ASN A 96 4.85 -20.03 -1.45
C ASN A 96 5.35 -18.67 -1.93
N LEU A 97 4.60 -18.00 -2.81
CA LEU A 97 4.97 -16.67 -3.31
C LEU A 97 4.88 -15.59 -2.24
N ASP A 98 3.87 -15.64 -1.37
CA ASP A 98 3.68 -14.68 -0.28
C ASP A 98 4.85 -14.77 0.72
N ASN A 99 5.19 -16.00 1.15
CA ASN A 99 6.32 -16.24 2.06
C ASN A 99 7.65 -15.81 1.44
N LEU A 100 7.88 -16.13 0.16
CA LEU A 100 9.10 -15.74 -0.54
C LEU A 100 9.20 -14.21 -0.71
N SER A 101 8.11 -13.55 -1.09
CA SER A 101 8.07 -12.08 -1.21
C SER A 101 8.39 -11.41 0.13
N TYR A 102 7.80 -11.94 1.22
CA TYR A 102 8.06 -11.45 2.57
C TYR A 102 9.50 -11.73 3.02
N SER A 103 10.05 -12.90 2.71
CA SER A 103 11.44 -13.25 3.03
C SER A 103 12.44 -12.33 2.31
N CYS A 104 12.22 -12.02 1.03
CA CYS A 104 13.05 -11.07 0.29
C CYS A 104 12.98 -9.65 0.90
N LEU A 105 11.78 -9.19 1.29
CA LEU A 105 11.61 -7.91 1.99
C LEU A 105 12.38 -7.89 3.32
N LEU A 106 12.22 -8.94 4.14
CA LEU A 106 12.93 -9.06 5.41
C LEU A 106 14.45 -9.11 5.21
N THR A 107 14.92 -9.84 4.19
CA THR A 107 16.35 -9.91 3.84
C THR A 107 16.90 -8.54 3.52
N ALA A 108 16.21 -7.76 2.68
CA ALA A 108 16.61 -6.40 2.37
C ALA A 108 16.68 -5.52 3.63
N CYS A 109 15.65 -5.55 4.47
CA CYS A 109 15.64 -4.80 5.73
C CYS A 109 16.74 -5.25 6.70
N LYS A 110 17.03 -6.55 6.79
CA LYS A 110 18.12 -7.10 7.61
C LYS A 110 19.47 -6.55 7.19
N VAL A 111 19.79 -6.58 5.89
CA VAL A 111 21.03 -5.97 5.37
C VAL A 111 21.10 -4.51 5.80
N LEU A 112 20.08 -3.73 5.47
CA LEU A 112 20.09 -2.29 5.75
C LEU A 112 20.29 -1.99 7.23
N ASN A 113 19.55 -2.67 8.11
CA ASN A 113 19.66 -2.46 9.56
C ASN A 113 20.98 -2.98 10.15
N THR A 114 21.57 -4.04 9.60
CA THR A 114 22.88 -4.58 10.04
C THR A 114 24.01 -3.62 9.69
N PHE A 115 23.95 -2.99 8.52
CA PHE A 115 24.94 -1.99 8.08
C PHE A 115 24.59 -0.55 8.48
N ASN A 116 23.53 -0.36 9.27
CA ASN A 116 23.01 0.95 9.67
C ASN A 116 22.68 1.90 8.50
N GLU A 117 22.25 1.35 7.38
CA GLU A 117 21.79 2.09 6.21
C GLU A 117 20.35 2.59 6.44
N PRO A 118 20.14 3.90 6.65
CA PRO A 118 18.82 4.43 6.94
C PRO A 118 17.94 4.35 5.69
N PHE A 119 16.71 3.87 5.88
CA PHE A 119 15.70 3.84 4.83
C PHE A 119 14.39 4.42 5.30
N LYS A 120 13.60 4.96 4.38
CA LYS A 120 12.25 5.48 4.63
C LYS A 120 11.21 4.73 3.83
N LEU A 121 10.00 4.64 4.39
CA LEU A 121 8.86 4.12 3.67
C LEU A 121 8.46 5.13 2.59
N THR A 122 8.07 4.61 1.42
CA THR A 122 7.57 5.40 0.29
C THR A 122 6.26 4.87 -0.26
N GLU A 123 5.89 3.63 0.06
CA GLU A 123 4.61 3.04 -0.30
C GLU A 123 4.19 2.02 0.74
N ILE A 124 2.91 2.01 1.12
CA ILE A 124 2.27 0.94 1.88
C ILE A 124 0.87 0.73 1.32
N ASP A 125 0.56 -0.48 0.87
CA ASP A 125 -0.81 -0.89 0.54
C ASP A 125 -1.35 -1.71 1.73
N ILE A 126 -2.27 -1.12 2.48
CA ILE A 126 -2.95 -1.72 3.62
C ILE A 126 -4.25 -2.34 3.12
N CYS A 127 -4.51 -3.59 3.50
CA CYS A 127 -5.65 -4.35 3.00
C CYS A 127 -6.51 -4.86 4.13
N LEU A 128 -7.82 -4.85 3.91
CA LEU A 128 -8.81 -5.56 4.72
C LEU A 128 -9.46 -6.60 3.84
N ASP A 129 -9.10 -7.86 4.07
CA ASP A 129 -9.59 -9.03 3.36
C ASP A 129 -10.83 -9.58 4.07
N MET A 130 -11.89 -9.80 3.31
CA MET A 130 -13.21 -10.16 3.81
C MET A 130 -13.69 -11.40 3.06
N HIS A 131 -13.91 -12.51 3.77
CA HIS A 131 -14.41 -13.77 3.17
C HIS A 131 -15.90 -13.66 2.85
N THR A 132 -16.21 -12.92 1.79
CA THR A 132 -17.57 -12.60 1.32
C THR A 132 -17.51 -12.03 -0.10
N ASP A 133 -18.66 -12.03 -0.77
CA ASP A 133 -18.85 -11.37 -2.06
C ASP A 133 -18.83 -9.84 -1.94
N ILE A 134 -18.36 -9.19 -3.01
CA ILE A 134 -18.21 -7.73 -3.07
C ILE A 134 -19.55 -7.01 -2.89
N GLN A 135 -20.64 -7.63 -3.35
CA GLN A 135 -21.99 -7.12 -3.24
C GLN A 135 -22.44 -6.97 -1.78
N SER A 136 -21.94 -7.78 -0.86
CA SER A 136 -22.26 -7.69 0.58
C SER A 136 -21.41 -6.66 1.32
N THR A 137 -20.49 -5.98 0.63
CA THR A 137 -19.55 -5.03 1.27
C THR A 137 -19.76 -3.60 0.76
N LEU A 138 -19.43 -2.64 1.60
CA LEU A 138 -19.43 -1.22 1.25
C LEU A 138 -18.25 -0.55 1.93
N ALA A 139 -17.53 0.28 1.19
CA ALA A 139 -16.49 1.13 1.74
C ALA A 139 -16.84 2.59 1.45
N ILE A 140 -16.81 3.43 2.48
CA ILE A 140 -17.05 4.87 2.37
C ILE A 140 -15.87 5.64 2.96
N CYS A 141 -15.55 6.79 2.37
CA CYS A 141 -14.61 7.72 2.97
C CYS A 141 -15.37 8.64 3.94
N THR A 142 -15.09 8.50 5.24
CA THR A 142 -15.74 9.25 6.31
C THR A 142 -15.07 10.58 6.62
N ARG A 143 -13.81 10.74 6.19
CA ARG A 143 -13.03 11.97 6.31
C ARG A 143 -12.41 12.30 4.96
N LYS A 144 -13.13 13.11 4.19
CA LYS A 144 -12.71 13.49 2.83
C LYS A 144 -11.42 14.29 2.87
N LEU A 145 -10.52 13.96 1.96
CA LEU A 145 -9.28 14.71 1.75
C LEU A 145 -9.58 16.05 1.06
N PRO A 146 -8.82 17.11 1.37
CA PRO A 146 -8.92 18.36 0.64
C PRO A 146 -8.69 18.16 -0.85
N ARG A 147 -9.47 18.87 -1.68
CA ARG A 147 -9.32 18.90 -3.15
C ARG A 147 -9.39 17.50 -3.82
N THR A 148 -9.98 16.52 -3.13
CA THR A 148 -10.21 15.18 -3.66
C THR A 148 -11.70 14.99 -3.92
N GLU A 149 -12.03 14.64 -5.15
CA GLU A 149 -13.38 14.23 -5.51
C GLU A 149 -13.59 12.75 -5.22
N TYR A 150 -14.85 12.37 -4.97
CA TYR A 150 -15.22 10.99 -4.67
C TYR A 150 -16.29 10.53 -5.65
N HIS A 151 -16.22 9.26 -6.04
CA HIS A 151 -17.28 8.62 -6.81
C HIS A 151 -18.54 8.45 -5.94
N PRO A 152 -19.75 8.56 -6.53
CA PRO A 152 -20.97 8.08 -5.89
C PRO A 152 -20.83 6.60 -5.51
N LEU A 153 -21.46 6.18 -4.41
CA LEU A 153 -21.31 4.80 -3.90
C LEU A 153 -21.85 3.71 -4.83
N THR A 154 -22.67 4.08 -5.80
CA THR A 154 -23.22 3.20 -6.84
C THR A 154 -22.25 2.99 -8.02
N THR A 155 -21.16 3.75 -8.08
CA THR A 155 -20.20 3.68 -9.19
C THR A 155 -19.36 2.42 -9.08
N SER A 156 -19.47 1.54 -10.06
CA SER A 156 -18.65 0.34 -10.16
C SER A 156 -17.89 0.30 -11.48
N PHE A 157 -16.79 -0.44 -11.47
CA PHE A 157 -15.88 -0.60 -12.60
C PHE A 157 -15.66 -2.09 -12.86
N TYR A 158 -15.17 -2.42 -14.06
CA TYR A 158 -14.88 -3.80 -14.46
C TYR A 158 -16.04 -4.77 -14.17
N LYS A 159 -17.24 -4.40 -14.64
CA LYS A 159 -18.48 -5.19 -14.45
C LYS A 159 -18.88 -5.44 -12.98
N GLY A 160 -18.57 -4.50 -12.09
CA GLY A 160 -18.94 -4.61 -10.67
C GLY A 160 -17.84 -5.18 -9.78
N ASN A 161 -16.67 -5.50 -10.34
CA ASN A 161 -15.57 -6.12 -9.58
C ASN A 161 -14.67 -5.14 -8.84
N THR A 162 -14.81 -3.83 -9.11
CA THR A 162 -14.04 -2.81 -8.40
C THR A 162 -14.88 -1.56 -8.15
N TYR A 163 -14.71 -0.96 -6.99
CA TYR A 163 -15.29 0.32 -6.59
C TYR A 163 -14.15 1.24 -6.12
N TYR A 164 -13.77 2.21 -6.95
CA TYR A 164 -12.84 3.27 -6.55
C TYR A 164 -13.59 4.32 -5.73
N LEU A 165 -13.06 4.70 -4.58
CA LEU A 165 -13.71 5.68 -3.71
C LEU A 165 -13.41 7.10 -4.19
N GLU A 166 -12.13 7.42 -4.37
CA GLU A 166 -11.68 8.70 -4.88
C GLU A 166 -11.64 8.74 -6.42
N LYS A 167 -11.93 9.90 -6.99
CA LYS A 167 -11.67 10.19 -8.41
C LYS A 167 -10.25 10.71 -8.56
N TYR A 168 -9.54 10.17 -9.55
CA TYR A 168 -8.20 10.64 -9.89
C TYR A 168 -8.06 10.93 -11.37
N ASP A 169 -7.42 12.06 -11.65
CA ASP A 169 -6.96 12.37 -12.99
C ASP A 169 -5.65 11.61 -13.28
N LYS A 170 -5.58 11.00 -14.46
CA LYS A 170 -4.41 10.28 -14.96
C LYS A 170 -3.15 11.14 -14.96
N TYR A 171 -3.28 12.47 -15.12
CA TYR A 171 -2.15 13.39 -15.16
C TYR A 171 -1.55 13.69 -13.79
N ASN A 172 -2.28 13.46 -12.69
CA ASN A 172 -1.86 13.84 -11.33
C ASN A 172 -1.50 12.65 -10.42
N TYR A 173 -1.40 11.43 -10.97
CA TYR A 173 -1.12 10.23 -10.16
C TYR A 173 0.12 10.32 -9.26
N LYS A 174 1.16 11.05 -9.70
CA LYS A 174 2.41 11.19 -8.94
C LYS A 174 2.26 12.04 -7.67
N ASN A 175 1.21 12.86 -7.60
CA ASN A 175 0.96 13.78 -6.49
C ASN A 175 -0.08 13.25 -5.50
N ILE A 176 -0.63 12.06 -5.76
CA ILE A 176 -1.59 11.43 -4.87
C ILE A 176 -0.85 10.90 -3.64
N SER A 177 -1.28 11.33 -2.46
CA SER A 177 -0.74 10.82 -1.19
C SER A 177 -1.38 9.50 -0.81
N GLN A 178 -2.68 9.35 -0.99
CA GLN A 178 -3.40 8.13 -0.66
C GLN A 178 -4.56 7.88 -1.63
N ARG A 179 -4.91 6.61 -1.80
CA ARG A 179 -6.06 6.15 -2.60
C ARG A 179 -6.65 4.88 -2.05
N SER A 180 -7.95 4.70 -2.23
CA SER A 180 -8.65 3.54 -1.72
C SER A 180 -9.65 2.96 -2.71
N TYR A 181 -9.82 1.65 -2.65
CA TYR A 181 -10.81 0.96 -3.45
C TYR A 181 -11.16 -0.40 -2.85
N LEU A 182 -12.33 -0.87 -3.24
CA LEU A 182 -12.84 -2.20 -2.91
C LEU A 182 -12.83 -3.03 -4.19
N TYR A 183 -12.42 -4.29 -4.14
CA TYR A 183 -12.45 -5.16 -5.31
C TYR A 183 -12.61 -6.65 -5.00
N ASN A 184 -13.02 -7.41 -6.01
CA ASN A 184 -13.13 -8.86 -5.98
C ASN A 184 -11.72 -9.48 -6.05
N LYS A 185 -11.16 -9.81 -4.90
CA LYS A 185 -9.81 -10.39 -4.77
C LYS A 185 -9.80 -11.84 -5.22
N ALA A 186 -10.89 -12.57 -5.01
CA ALA A 186 -11.02 -13.94 -5.48
C ALA A 186 -10.91 -14.01 -7.00
N GLU A 187 -11.62 -13.16 -7.73
CA GLU A 187 -11.52 -13.11 -9.20
C GLU A 187 -10.12 -12.67 -9.67
N LYS A 188 -9.52 -11.66 -9.03
CA LYS A 188 -8.18 -11.17 -9.39
C LYS A 188 -7.10 -12.25 -9.30
N GLU A 189 -7.16 -13.11 -8.28
CA GLU A 189 -6.14 -14.14 -8.03
C GLU A 189 -6.59 -15.57 -8.41
N GLY A 190 -7.80 -15.74 -8.95
CA GLY A 190 -8.34 -17.05 -9.32
C GLY A 190 -8.63 -17.96 -8.12
N LEU A 191 -9.11 -17.41 -6.99
CA LEU A 191 -9.39 -18.18 -5.77
C LEU A 191 -10.71 -18.95 -5.87
N SER A 192 -10.76 -20.13 -5.25
CA SER A 192 -11.95 -21.00 -5.21
C SER A 192 -13.00 -20.60 -4.17
N PHE A 193 -12.76 -19.52 -3.43
CA PHE A 193 -13.64 -19.05 -2.36
C PHE A 193 -13.86 -17.54 -2.48
N PRO A 194 -15.02 -17.01 -2.05
CA PRO A 194 -15.32 -15.60 -2.13
C PRO A 194 -14.38 -14.79 -1.22
N LEU A 195 -13.78 -13.76 -1.80
CA LEU A 195 -12.87 -12.87 -1.10
C LEU A 195 -12.95 -11.47 -1.70
N THR A 196 -13.39 -10.52 -0.89
CA THR A 196 -13.38 -9.11 -1.22
C THR A 196 -12.27 -8.41 -0.45
N ARG A 197 -11.54 -7.52 -1.13
CA ARG A 197 -10.50 -6.71 -0.51
C ARG A 197 -10.85 -5.25 -0.57
N PHE A 198 -10.83 -4.59 0.58
CA PHE A 198 -10.62 -3.15 0.64
C PHE A 198 -9.12 -2.87 0.71
N GLU A 199 -8.61 -1.96 -0.11
CA GLU A 199 -7.19 -1.63 -0.19
C GLU A 199 -7.01 -0.12 -0.06
N LEU A 200 -6.29 0.32 0.96
CA LEU A 200 -5.83 1.70 1.18
C LEU A 200 -4.35 1.78 0.83
N LYS A 201 -4.03 2.51 -0.24
CA LYS A 201 -2.67 2.76 -0.67
C LYS A 201 -2.19 4.09 -0.14
N LEU A 202 -1.06 4.08 0.53
CA LEU A 202 -0.32 5.25 0.98
C LEU A 202 0.94 5.34 0.10
N GLN A 203 1.16 6.48 -0.57
CA GLN A 203 2.20 6.65 -1.58
C GLN A 203 3.24 7.69 -1.14
N LYS A 204 4.27 7.92 -1.97
CA LYS A 204 5.43 8.74 -1.62
C LYS A 204 5.09 10.12 -1.02
N PRO A 205 4.11 10.90 -1.54
CA PRO A 205 3.72 12.17 -0.92
C PRO A 205 3.17 12.05 0.51
N PHE A 206 2.59 10.89 0.86
CA PHE A 206 2.17 10.61 2.24
C PHE A 206 3.36 10.60 3.20
N PHE A 207 4.50 10.07 2.78
CA PHE A 207 5.68 9.88 3.64
C PHE A 207 6.66 11.06 3.67
N PHE A 208 6.36 12.20 3.02
CA PHE A 208 7.27 13.36 2.99
C PHE A 208 7.52 14.05 4.34
N LYS A 209 6.69 13.84 5.36
CA LYS A 209 6.92 14.37 6.72
C LYS A 209 7.32 13.21 7.63
N GLU A 210 8.54 13.24 8.16
CA GLU A 210 9.17 12.10 8.82
C GLU A 210 8.65 11.84 10.25
N ASP A 211 8.21 12.88 10.97
CA ASP A 211 8.14 12.81 12.44
C ASP A 211 6.97 12.00 13.04
N PHE A 212 5.92 11.64 12.28
CA PHE A 212 4.72 10.97 12.84
C PHE A 212 4.08 9.96 11.89
N GLN A 213 4.82 8.94 11.45
CA GLN A 213 4.31 7.97 10.46
C GLN A 213 3.13 7.14 11.01
N PHE A 214 3.19 6.65 12.26
CA PHE A 214 2.16 5.75 12.80
C PHE A 214 0.81 6.42 13.03
N GLU A 215 0.77 7.57 13.71
CA GLU A 215 -0.50 8.30 13.91
C GLU A 215 -1.14 8.72 12.58
N ARG A 216 -0.32 9.07 11.59
CA ARG A 216 -0.83 9.44 10.26
C ARG A 216 -1.41 8.24 9.54
N ILE A 217 -0.75 7.08 9.60
CA ILE A 217 -1.28 5.82 9.07
C ILE A 217 -2.60 5.47 9.75
N GLU A 218 -2.65 5.55 11.08
CA GLU A 218 -3.88 5.30 11.85
C GLU A 218 -5.01 6.26 11.45
N LYS A 219 -4.73 7.57 11.34
CA LYS A 219 -5.70 8.56 10.86
C LYS A 219 -6.16 8.26 9.44
N ALA A 220 -5.27 7.79 8.56
CA ALA A 220 -5.61 7.43 7.19
C ALA A 220 -6.55 6.21 7.15
N ILE A 221 -6.25 5.15 7.91
CA ILE A 221 -7.12 3.97 8.04
C ILE A 221 -8.50 4.39 8.58
N LYS A 222 -8.53 5.17 9.67
CA LYS A 222 -9.78 5.66 10.30
C LYS A 222 -10.58 6.66 9.44
N SER A 223 -10.02 7.12 8.32
CA SER A 223 -10.74 7.96 7.35
C SER A 223 -11.68 7.16 6.45
N TYR A 224 -11.65 5.83 6.56
CA TYR A 224 -12.51 4.93 5.80
C TYR A 224 -13.32 4.04 6.75
N THR A 225 -14.58 3.85 6.39
CA THR A 225 -15.47 2.91 7.06
C THR A 225 -15.81 1.81 6.08
N VAL A 226 -15.36 0.59 6.40
CA VAL A 226 -15.67 -0.63 5.65
C VAL A 226 -16.74 -1.39 6.40
N MET A 227 -17.75 -1.86 5.69
CA MET A 227 -18.96 -2.46 6.25
C MET A 227 -19.32 -3.75 5.55
N TYR A 228 -19.98 -4.64 6.30
CA TYR A 228 -20.58 -5.87 5.81
C TYR A 228 -22.09 -5.87 6.04
N PHE A 229 -22.83 -6.30 5.03
CA PHE A 229 -24.28 -6.37 5.02
C PHE A 229 -24.74 -7.80 4.70
N THR A 230 -25.57 -8.35 5.58
CA THR A 230 -26.33 -9.57 5.29
C THR A 230 -27.59 -9.25 4.48
N ASN A 231 -28.20 -8.09 4.71
CA ASN A 231 -29.39 -7.64 4.02
C ASN A 231 -29.07 -6.55 2.99
N MET A 232 -29.28 -6.86 1.72
CA MET A 232 -29.03 -5.94 0.61
C MET A 232 -29.95 -4.71 0.61
N ASN A 233 -31.17 -4.82 1.16
CA ASN A 233 -32.07 -3.68 1.28
C ASN A 233 -31.52 -2.67 2.29
N GLU A 234 -30.98 -3.12 3.42
CA GLU A 234 -30.32 -2.24 4.40
C GLU A 234 -29.11 -1.53 3.77
N LYS A 235 -28.31 -2.28 3.00
CA LYS A 235 -27.17 -1.69 2.25
C LYS A 235 -27.65 -0.59 1.30
N ASN A 236 -28.69 -0.86 0.50
CA ASN A 236 -29.21 0.09 -0.46
C ASN A 236 -29.78 1.35 0.22
N MET A 237 -30.52 1.18 1.33
CA MET A 237 -30.99 2.31 2.13
C MET A 237 -29.85 3.20 2.63
N ILE A 238 -28.71 2.63 3.03
CA ILE A 238 -27.54 3.39 3.46
C ILE A 238 -26.88 4.10 2.27
N ILE A 239 -26.79 3.44 1.12
CA ILE A 239 -26.27 4.04 -0.11
C ILE A 239 -27.11 5.25 -0.52
N ASP A 240 -28.43 5.11 -0.55
CA ASP A 240 -29.35 6.18 -0.92
C ASP A 240 -29.27 7.33 0.08
N LYS A 241 -29.27 7.01 1.39
CA LYS A 241 -29.10 7.99 2.44
C LYS A 241 -27.77 8.73 2.28
N TYR A 242 -26.65 8.04 2.07
CA TYR A 242 -25.34 8.66 1.88
C TYR A 242 -25.30 9.56 0.64
N ASN A 243 -25.81 9.09 -0.49
CA ASN A 243 -25.83 9.84 -1.76
C ASN A 243 -26.75 11.07 -1.71
N SER A 244 -27.76 11.09 -0.83
CA SER A 244 -28.63 12.26 -0.65
C SER A 244 -27.95 13.45 0.03
N TYR A 245 -26.83 13.24 0.75
CA TYR A 245 -26.06 14.33 1.34
C TYR A 245 -25.13 14.99 0.32
N SER A 246 -25.25 16.31 0.18
CA SER A 246 -24.29 17.11 -0.60
C SER A 246 -22.86 17.04 -0.02
N ARG A 247 -22.75 16.93 1.32
CA ARG A 247 -21.51 16.68 2.06
C ARG A 247 -21.82 15.80 3.26
N VAL A 248 -21.07 14.72 3.43
CA VAL A 248 -21.19 13.79 4.56
C VAL A 248 -20.13 14.14 5.59
N ALA A 249 -20.54 14.61 6.78
CA ALA A 249 -19.64 14.81 7.91
C ALA A 249 -19.67 13.59 8.86
N ILE A 250 -18.69 13.51 9.77
CA ILE A 250 -18.58 12.42 10.77
C ILE A 250 -19.88 12.27 11.58
N ARG A 251 -20.53 13.39 11.94
CA ARG A 251 -21.81 13.37 12.66
C ARG A 251 -22.94 12.72 11.86
N ASP A 252 -22.93 12.86 10.53
CA ASP A 252 -23.96 12.31 9.65
C ASP A 252 -23.79 10.80 9.52
N ILE A 253 -22.53 10.34 9.50
CA ILE A 253 -22.15 8.93 9.56
C ILE A 253 -22.59 8.30 10.88
N ASN A 254 -22.37 8.99 12.01
CA ASN A 254 -22.82 8.51 13.32
C ASN A 254 -24.36 8.37 13.37
N LYS A 255 -25.09 9.33 12.77
CA LYS A 255 -26.57 9.27 12.63
C LYS A 255 -27.07 8.17 11.69
N MET A 256 -26.21 7.58 10.87
CA MET A 256 -26.57 6.43 10.02
C MET A 256 -26.52 5.10 10.80
N GLY A 257 -26.00 5.08 12.03
CA GLY A 257 -25.92 3.87 12.84
C GLY A 257 -25.06 2.79 12.19
N LEU A 258 -23.98 3.19 11.51
CA LEU A 258 -23.15 2.27 10.72
C LEU A 258 -22.38 1.26 11.58
N GLU A 259 -22.20 1.56 12.86
CA GLU A 259 -21.36 0.80 13.80
C GLU A 259 -21.67 -0.70 13.80
N LYS A 260 -22.96 -1.08 13.71
CA LYS A 260 -23.38 -2.49 13.68
C LYS A 260 -22.89 -3.27 12.44
N TYR A 261 -22.50 -2.59 11.37
CA TYR A 261 -22.00 -3.19 10.13
C TYR A 261 -20.49 -3.10 9.99
N MET A 262 -19.83 -2.31 10.85
CA MET A 262 -18.43 -1.94 10.67
C MET A 262 -17.49 -3.13 10.84
N ILE A 263 -16.51 -3.19 9.96
CA ILE A 263 -15.36 -4.07 10.08
C ILE A 263 -14.18 -3.24 10.55
N VAL A 264 -13.63 -3.59 11.71
CA VAL A 264 -12.54 -2.85 12.34
C VAL A 264 -11.21 -3.41 11.85
N SER A 265 -10.36 -2.54 11.31
CA SER A 265 -9.00 -2.93 10.90
C SER A 265 -8.10 -3.10 12.12
N ASP A 266 -7.25 -4.12 12.09
CA ASP A 266 -6.21 -4.35 13.11
C ASP A 266 -5.00 -3.44 12.83
N ILE A 267 -5.01 -2.26 13.45
CA ILE A 267 -3.96 -1.24 13.30
C ILE A 267 -2.66 -1.69 13.97
N SER A 268 -2.75 -2.42 15.09
CA SER A 268 -1.59 -2.94 15.82
C SER A 268 -0.74 -3.84 14.93
N LYS A 269 -1.38 -4.74 14.17
CA LYS A 269 -0.70 -5.58 13.19
C LYS A 269 0.10 -4.80 12.14
N ILE A 270 -0.41 -3.65 11.69
CA ILE A 270 0.29 -2.78 10.73
C ILE A 270 1.51 -2.12 11.38
N ILE A 271 1.33 -1.59 12.60
CA ILE A 271 2.40 -0.93 13.35
C ILE A 271 3.52 -1.93 13.66
N ASP A 272 3.18 -3.13 14.13
CA ASP A 272 4.15 -4.16 14.49
C ASP A 272 4.91 -4.67 13.27
N PHE A 273 4.23 -4.83 12.14
CA PHE A 273 4.90 -5.16 10.88
C PHE A 273 5.95 -4.11 10.50
N ILE A 274 5.62 -2.82 10.56
CA ILE A 274 6.57 -1.74 10.24
C ILE A 274 7.71 -1.70 11.24
N LYS A 275 7.45 -1.89 12.54
CA LYS A 275 8.48 -1.98 13.58
C LYS A 275 9.47 -3.10 13.26
N ILE A 276 8.97 -4.30 12.91
CA ILE A 276 9.82 -5.43 12.51
C ILE A 276 10.73 -5.03 11.35
N LEU A 277 10.21 -4.41 10.30
CA LEU A 277 11.05 -3.97 9.17
C LEU A 277 12.17 -3.02 9.63
N LYS A 278 11.88 -2.11 10.57
CA LYS A 278 12.82 -1.10 11.07
C LYS A 278 13.86 -1.65 12.04
N THR A 279 13.66 -2.82 12.63
CA THR A 279 14.54 -3.34 13.69
C THR A 279 15.19 -4.68 13.37
N VAL A 280 14.69 -5.43 12.38
CA VAL A 280 15.22 -6.76 12.05
C VAL A 280 16.66 -6.68 11.53
N ARG A 281 17.56 -7.53 12.03
CA ARG A 281 18.98 -7.58 11.64
C ARG A 281 19.42 -9.02 11.36
N PHE A 282 20.52 -9.20 10.63
CA PHE A 282 21.27 -10.45 10.71
C PHE A 282 21.98 -10.53 12.07
N TYR A 283 21.93 -11.71 12.68
CA TYR A 283 22.64 -12.03 13.91
C TYR A 283 24.08 -12.39 13.60
#